data_AF-A0A2R6QTD9-F1
#
_entry.id   AF-A0A2R6QTD9-F1
#
_cell.length_a   1.000
_cell.length_b   1.000
_cell.length_c   1.000
_cell.angle_alpha   90.00
_cell.angle_beta   90.00
_cell.angle_gamma   90.00
#
_symmetry.space_group_name_H-M   'P 1'
#
loop_
_entity.id
_entity.type
_entity.pdbx_description
1 polymer ?
#
loop_
_entity_poly.entity_id
_entity_poly.type
_entity_poly.pdbx_seq_one_letter_code
_entity_poly.pdbx_strand_id
1 'polypeptide(L)'
;MLEIEHVLQPGGTSAMLVGLLTLVIFKKRFDNVAFFQHYRLPSECRSITNNKRFIEFMEPLDENSGPIEMILSYLPEFMNISSRNRFIYINIGAGELVNSSISEMFKPFYPMEPRAFNIYVVDHNTSVLSSYVKNPIVTFVYHSGLAGDKAITSLSSDDDDYLSAPLDEEEFDFIRWLKRTVSDKDFVILMMNARAVELKILFELFESGAICHVDELFLGCSDVADRTSAMCGDCASFFRGLRKNGVFVHRWLGN
;
A
#
# COMPACT_ATOMS: atom_id res chain seq x y z
N MET A 1 47.70 8.66 5.70
CA MET A 1 47.44 7.23 5.96
C MET A 1 46.54 7.19 7.18
N LEU A 2 45.22 7.06 6.96
CA LEU A 2 44.22 7.00 8.02
C LEU A 2 43.90 5.51 8.22
N GLU A 3 44.24 4.97 9.38
CA GLU A 3 43.85 3.62 9.77
C GLU A 3 42.34 3.60 10.08
N ILE A 4 41.65 2.65 9.47
CA ILE A 4 40.23 2.38 9.68
C ILE A 4 40.18 1.18 10.63
N GLU A 5 39.90 1.41 11.91
CA GLU A 5 39.55 0.32 12.83
C GLU A 5 38.03 0.15 12.89
N HIS A 6 37.56 -0.99 12.37
CA HIS A 6 36.19 -1.46 12.56
C HIS A 6 36.09 -2.20 13.90
N VAL A 7 35.44 -1.61 14.89
CA VAL A 7 35.08 -2.32 16.12
C VAL A 7 33.71 -3.00 15.92
N LEU A 8 33.72 -4.31 15.72
CA LEU A 8 32.51 -5.14 15.69
C LEU A 8 32.19 -5.64 17.10
N GLN A 9 31.05 -5.21 17.66
CA GLN A 9 30.40 -5.89 18.79
C GLN A 9 29.07 -6.53 18.35
N PRO A 10 28.68 -7.68 18.93
CA PRO A 10 27.46 -8.39 18.54
C PRO A 10 26.22 -7.70 19.16
N GLY A 11 25.33 -7.21 18.29
CA GLY A 11 24.11 -6.48 18.66
C GLY A 11 23.88 -5.15 17.91
N GLY A 12 24.51 -4.99 16.74
CA GLY A 12 25.05 -3.73 16.20
C GLY A 12 24.18 -2.48 16.12
N THR A 13 24.56 -1.49 16.92
CA THR A 13 24.68 -0.06 16.57
C THR A 13 25.88 0.16 15.65
N SER A 14 25.74 0.95 14.58
CA SER A 14 26.88 1.40 13.77
C SER A 14 27.20 2.86 14.11
N ALA A 15 28.39 3.11 14.64
CA ALA A 15 28.91 4.46 14.87
C ALA A 15 30.02 4.70 13.86
N MET A 16 29.90 5.77 13.08
CA MET A 16 30.92 6.17 12.11
C MET A 16 31.58 7.46 12.62
N LEU A 17 32.91 7.46 12.72
CA LEU A 17 33.67 8.65 13.13
C LEU A 17 34.01 9.48 11.90
N VAL A 18 33.50 10.70 11.82
CA VAL A 18 33.88 11.71 10.80
C VAL A 18 34.40 12.94 11.54
N GLY A 19 35.71 12.99 11.77
CA GLY A 19 36.35 14.07 12.56
C GLY A 19 36.00 14.03 14.06
N LEU A 20 36.08 15.20 14.73
CA LEU A 20 35.82 15.39 16.18
C LEU A 20 34.35 15.18 16.62
N LEU A 21 33.48 14.74 15.71
CA LEU A 21 32.06 14.53 15.98
C LEU A 21 31.72 13.06 15.73
N THR A 22 31.18 12.40 16.76
CA THR A 22 30.67 11.03 16.65
C THR A 22 29.25 11.08 16.10
N LEU A 23 29.05 10.57 14.87
CA LEU A 23 27.73 10.38 14.31
C LEU A 23 27.18 9.03 14.78
N VAL A 24 26.17 9.07 15.65
CA VAL A 24 25.45 7.88 16.12
C VAL A 24 24.21 7.71 15.26
N ILE A 25 24.18 6.65 14.44
CA ILE A 25 23.03 6.32 13.59
C ILE A 25 22.24 5.18 14.25
N PHE A 26 21.02 5.49 14.69
CA PHE A 26 20.09 4.50 15.20
C PHE A 26 19.32 3.87 14.03
N LYS A 27 19.67 2.64 13.68
CA LYS A 27 18.86 1.85 12.75
C LYS A 27 17.69 1.25 13.52
N LYS A 28 16.49 1.84 13.40
CA LYS A 28 15.28 1.33 14.04
C LYS A 28 14.92 -0.03 13.42
N ARG A 29 15.07 -1.10 14.20
CA ARG A 29 14.57 -2.43 13.86
C ARG A 29 13.11 -2.48 14.31
N PHE A 30 12.19 -2.65 13.37
CA PHE A 30 10.78 -2.84 13.69
C PHE A 30 10.54 -4.33 13.91
N ASP A 31 9.98 -4.71 15.05
CA ASP A 31 9.53 -6.08 15.28
C ASP A 31 8.22 -6.32 14.51
N ASN A 32 8.19 -7.37 13.67
CA ASN A 32 7.18 -7.61 12.63
C ASN A 32 5.70 -7.62 13.09
N VAL A 33 5.46 -7.87 14.38
CA VAL A 33 4.10 -7.93 14.96
C VAL A 33 3.65 -6.56 15.51
N ALA A 34 4.57 -5.62 15.69
CA ALA A 34 4.35 -4.32 16.33
C ALA A 34 4.06 -3.17 15.35
N PHE A 35 4.26 -3.37 14.04
CA PHE A 35 4.15 -2.30 13.02
C PHE A 35 2.88 -1.46 13.16
N PHE A 36 1.72 -2.10 13.34
CA PHE A 36 0.44 -1.38 13.43
C PHE A 36 -0.16 -1.29 14.83
N GLN A 37 0.40 -1.99 15.82
CA GLN A 37 -0.14 -1.97 17.20
C GLN A 37 0.02 -0.61 17.88
N HIS A 38 0.95 0.21 17.40
CA HIS A 38 1.19 1.54 17.95
C HIS A 38 0.24 2.61 17.41
N TYR A 39 -0.44 2.36 16.28
CA TYR A 39 -1.39 3.31 15.74
C TYR A 39 -2.69 3.24 16.51
N ARG A 40 -3.02 4.36 17.18
CA ARG A 40 -4.33 4.55 17.80
C ARG A 40 -5.27 5.10 16.75
N LEU A 41 -6.00 4.20 16.11
CA LEU A 41 -7.06 4.59 15.18
C LEU A 41 -8.15 5.40 15.91
N PRO A 42 -8.85 6.30 15.20
CA PRO A 42 -9.98 7.04 15.76
C PRO A 42 -10.99 6.12 16.44
N SER A 43 -11.63 6.60 17.51
CA SER A 43 -12.66 5.84 18.24
C SER A 43 -13.85 5.44 17.36
N GLU A 44 -14.11 6.21 16.30
CA GLU A 44 -15.18 5.98 15.32
C GLU A 44 -14.62 5.46 13.98
N CYS A 45 -13.75 4.45 14.04
CA CYS A 45 -13.24 3.81 12.84
C CYS A 45 -14.26 2.81 12.27
N ARG A 46 -15.15 3.28 11.38
CA ARG A 46 -16.31 2.52 10.90
C ARG A 46 -15.95 1.22 10.19
N SER A 47 -15.06 1.25 9.20
CA SER A 47 -14.64 0.04 8.47
C SER A 47 -14.16 -1.04 9.44
N ILE A 48 -13.20 -0.69 10.30
CA ILE A 48 -12.63 -1.59 11.30
C ILE A 48 -13.70 -2.14 12.24
N THR A 49 -14.58 -1.27 12.75
CA THR A 49 -15.64 -1.69 13.68
C THR A 49 -16.62 -2.66 13.02
N ASN A 50 -16.99 -2.41 11.76
CA ASN A 50 -17.94 -3.26 11.02
C ASN A 50 -17.32 -4.59 10.62
N ASN A 51 -16.05 -4.58 10.24
CA ASN A 51 -15.41 -5.70 9.55
C ASN A 51 -14.71 -6.66 10.53
N LYS A 52 -14.37 -6.19 11.74
CA LYS A 52 -13.65 -6.97 12.75
C LYS A 52 -14.27 -8.34 13.06
N ARG A 53 -15.60 -8.44 13.07
CA ARG A 53 -16.31 -9.69 13.33
C ARG A 53 -16.19 -10.72 12.20
N PHE A 54 -15.81 -10.29 11.00
CA PHE A 54 -15.71 -11.16 9.84
C PHE A 54 -14.30 -11.68 9.58
N ILE A 55 -13.31 -11.19 10.33
CA ILE A 55 -11.91 -11.57 10.18
C ILE A 55 -11.68 -13.05 10.45
N GLU A 56 -12.49 -13.66 11.31
CA GLU A 56 -12.44 -15.10 11.59
C GLU A 56 -12.86 -15.98 10.41
N PHE A 57 -13.58 -15.43 9.44
CA PHE A 57 -14.01 -16.14 8.22
C PHE A 57 -13.04 -15.95 7.05
N MET A 58 -11.99 -15.14 7.21
CA MET A 58 -11.02 -14.90 6.14
C MET A 58 -10.15 -16.12 5.87
N GLU A 59 -9.60 -16.18 4.65
CA GLU A 59 -8.69 -17.23 4.22
C GLU A 59 -7.45 -17.34 5.13
N PRO A 60 -6.93 -18.55 5.37
CA PRO A 60 -5.74 -18.73 6.21
C PRO A 60 -4.51 -18.08 5.57
N LEU A 61 -3.59 -17.60 6.41
CA LEU A 61 -2.33 -16.97 6.01
C LEU A 61 -1.16 -17.98 5.83
N ASP A 62 -1.42 -19.29 5.86
CA ASP A 62 -0.36 -20.31 5.79
C ASP A 62 0.28 -20.38 4.40
N GLU A 63 1.57 -20.70 4.37
CA GLU A 63 2.38 -20.93 3.16
C GLU A 63 2.32 -22.39 2.70
N ASN A 64 1.94 -23.32 3.58
CA ASN A 64 1.92 -24.76 3.29
C ASN A 64 0.61 -25.26 2.66
N SER A 65 -0.39 -24.41 2.52
CA SER A 65 -1.53 -24.76 1.66
C SER A 65 -1.02 -24.67 0.22
N GLY A 66 -0.81 -25.84 -0.41
CA GLY A 66 -0.55 -25.94 -1.85
C GLY A 66 -1.66 -25.28 -2.69
N PRO A 67 -1.74 -25.55 -4.00
CA PRO A 67 -2.74 -24.94 -4.89
C PRO A 67 -4.12 -25.57 -4.64
N ILE A 68 -4.65 -25.44 -3.44
CA ILE A 68 -6.08 -25.43 -3.20
C ILE A 68 -6.49 -24.06 -3.68
N GLU A 69 -7.36 -23.99 -4.69
CA GLU A 69 -8.03 -22.76 -5.11
C GLU A 69 -8.38 -21.95 -3.85
N MET A 70 -7.62 -20.89 -3.58
CA MET A 70 -7.76 -20.12 -2.36
C MET A 70 -9.04 -19.32 -2.51
N ILE A 71 -10.16 -19.90 -2.10
CA ILE A 71 -11.47 -19.25 -2.12
C ILE A 71 -11.37 -18.08 -1.15
N LEU A 72 -11.24 -16.88 -1.70
CA LEU A 72 -11.24 -15.64 -0.93
C LEU A 72 -12.65 -15.39 -0.40
N SER A 73 -12.71 -14.96 0.85
CA SER A 73 -13.95 -14.64 1.55
C SER A 73 -14.18 -13.14 1.50
N TYR A 74 -14.91 -12.67 0.48
CA TYR A 74 -15.06 -11.24 0.22
C TYR A 74 -16.05 -10.59 1.19
N LEU A 75 -15.78 -9.35 1.59
CA LEU A 75 -16.64 -8.64 2.55
C LEU A 75 -18.12 -8.52 2.12
N PRO A 76 -18.46 -8.32 0.82
CA PRO A 76 -19.85 -8.34 0.33
C PRO A 76 -20.65 -9.61 0.66
N GLU A 77 -19.98 -10.74 0.94
CA GLU A 77 -20.64 -12.01 1.27
C GLU A 77 -21.18 -12.02 2.71
N PHE A 78 -20.59 -11.22 3.59
CA PHE A 78 -20.91 -11.21 5.03
C PHE A 78 -21.74 -10.02 5.48
N MET A 79 -21.82 -8.97 4.67
CA MET A 79 -22.58 -7.78 5.01
C MET A 79 -23.35 -7.18 3.84
N ASN A 80 -24.51 -6.60 4.14
CA ASN A 80 -25.29 -5.89 3.14
C ASN A 80 -24.60 -4.58 2.76
N ILE A 81 -24.09 -4.54 1.53
CA ILE A 81 -23.47 -3.36 0.92
C ILE A 81 -24.40 -2.63 -0.06
N SER A 82 -25.64 -3.09 -0.26
CA SER A 82 -26.61 -2.44 -1.15
C SER A 82 -27.06 -1.06 -0.64
N SER A 83 -26.84 -0.74 0.64
CA SER A 83 -27.09 0.59 1.21
C SER A 83 -25.95 1.58 0.98
N ARG A 84 -24.87 1.16 0.30
CA ARG A 84 -23.72 2.02 0.00
C ARG A 84 -24.01 2.87 -1.23
N ASN A 85 -23.55 4.11 -1.20
CA ASN A 85 -23.87 5.09 -2.25
C ASN A 85 -23.08 4.83 -3.53
N ARG A 86 -21.79 4.49 -3.38
CA ARG A 86 -20.86 4.25 -4.48
C ARG A 86 -19.92 3.13 -4.09
N PHE A 87 -19.47 2.39 -5.11
CA PHE A 87 -18.39 1.43 -4.98
C PHE A 87 -17.13 2.06 -5.59
N ILE A 88 -16.06 2.10 -4.83
CA ILE A 88 -14.81 2.77 -5.22
C ILE A 88 -13.70 1.74 -5.17
N TYR A 89 -12.96 1.60 -6.26
CA TYR A 89 -11.79 0.75 -6.33
C TYR A 89 -10.57 1.61 -6.60
N ILE A 90 -9.58 1.55 -5.72
CA ILE A 90 -8.33 2.33 -5.82
C ILE A 90 -7.19 1.34 -5.96
N ASN A 91 -6.41 1.43 -7.03
CA ASN A 91 -5.21 0.64 -7.23
C ASN A 91 -3.98 1.55 -7.23
N ILE A 92 -3.04 1.32 -6.30
CA ILE A 92 -1.83 2.10 -6.12
C ILE A 92 -0.63 1.34 -6.69
N GLY A 93 0.12 1.99 -7.58
CA GLY A 93 1.35 1.43 -8.15
C GLY A 93 1.09 0.28 -9.12
N ALA A 94 -0.02 0.34 -9.85
CA ALA A 94 -0.47 -0.72 -10.74
C ALA A 94 0.41 -0.86 -12.01
N GLY A 95 1.06 0.22 -12.45
CA GLY A 95 1.87 0.24 -13.67
C GLY A 95 1.13 -0.24 -14.91
N GLU A 96 1.85 -0.80 -15.88
CA GLU A 96 1.25 -1.28 -17.14
C GLU A 96 0.21 -2.41 -16.96
N LEU A 97 0.12 -3.00 -15.76
CA LEU A 97 -0.67 -4.18 -15.45
C LEU A 97 -2.07 -3.85 -14.89
N VAL A 98 -2.57 -2.62 -15.00
CA VAL A 98 -3.93 -2.29 -14.51
C VAL A 98 -5.02 -3.11 -15.18
N ASN A 99 -4.98 -3.27 -16.50
CA ASN A 99 -6.06 -3.97 -17.20
C ASN A 99 -6.10 -5.46 -16.82
N SER A 100 -4.93 -6.09 -16.63
CA SER A 100 -4.84 -7.44 -16.10
C SER A 100 -5.27 -7.47 -14.63
N SER A 101 -4.80 -6.56 -13.79
CA SER A 101 -5.17 -6.48 -12.36
C SER A 101 -6.67 -6.31 -12.14
N ILE A 102 -7.33 -5.42 -12.87
CA ILE A 102 -8.79 -5.24 -12.81
C ILE A 102 -9.49 -6.49 -13.34
N SER A 103 -9.03 -7.06 -14.46
CA SER A 103 -9.67 -8.26 -15.01
C SER A 103 -9.54 -9.45 -14.07
N GLU A 104 -8.38 -9.68 -13.47
CA GLU A 104 -8.10 -10.79 -12.56
C GLU A 104 -8.84 -10.63 -11.23
N MET A 105 -8.89 -9.41 -10.69
CA MET A 105 -9.57 -9.17 -9.42
C MET A 105 -11.09 -9.39 -9.56
N PHE A 106 -11.71 -8.81 -10.59
CA PHE A 106 -13.16 -8.84 -10.73
C PHE A 106 -13.70 -10.04 -11.49
N LYS A 107 -12.87 -10.75 -12.27
CA LYS A 107 -13.30 -11.96 -12.99
C LYS A 107 -12.31 -13.10 -12.74
N PRO A 108 -12.76 -14.26 -12.25
CA PRO A 108 -14.13 -14.68 -11.90
C PRO A 108 -14.56 -14.45 -10.44
N PHE A 109 -13.72 -13.86 -9.59
CA PHE A 109 -13.83 -14.11 -8.14
C PHE A 109 -14.64 -13.07 -7.35
N TYR A 110 -14.51 -11.77 -7.62
CA TYR A 110 -15.20 -10.75 -6.82
C TYR A 110 -16.72 -10.71 -7.11
N PRO A 111 -17.61 -10.66 -6.10
CA PRO A 111 -19.06 -10.78 -6.27
C PRO A 111 -19.76 -9.51 -6.83
N MET A 112 -19.04 -8.68 -7.61
CA MET A 112 -19.57 -7.48 -8.25
C MET A 112 -18.88 -7.20 -9.59
N GLU A 113 -19.62 -6.67 -10.56
CA GLU A 113 -19.05 -6.31 -11.86
C GLU A 113 -18.19 -5.04 -11.79
N PRO A 114 -17.08 -4.94 -12.56
CA PRO A 114 -16.23 -3.74 -12.60
C PRO A 114 -16.98 -2.45 -12.92
N ARG A 115 -18.06 -2.55 -13.71
CA ARG A 115 -18.87 -1.38 -14.13
C ARG A 115 -19.63 -0.72 -12.99
N ALA A 116 -19.77 -1.41 -11.85
CA ALA A 116 -20.37 -0.83 -10.64
C ALA A 116 -19.41 0.09 -9.89
N PHE A 117 -18.12 0.08 -10.23
CA PHE A 117 -17.07 0.80 -9.50
C PHE A 117 -16.63 2.07 -10.20
N ASN A 118 -16.40 3.11 -9.41
CA ASN A 118 -15.53 4.22 -9.77
C ASN A 118 -14.08 3.76 -9.55
N ILE A 119 -13.33 3.59 -10.64
CA ILE A 119 -11.99 3.01 -10.60
C ILE A 119 -10.95 4.15 -10.64
N TYR A 120 -10.08 4.19 -9.63
CA TYR A 120 -8.94 5.09 -9.56
C TYR A 120 -7.64 4.31 -9.63
N VAL A 121 -6.74 4.73 -10.51
CA VAL A 121 -5.37 4.22 -10.58
C VAL A 121 -4.43 5.33 -10.15
N VAL A 122 -3.66 5.09 -9.10
CA VAL A 122 -2.69 6.04 -8.57
C VAL A 122 -1.29 5.59 -8.96
N ASP A 123 -0.61 6.37 -9.79
CA ASP A 123 0.75 6.03 -10.26
C ASP A 123 1.59 7.29 -10.53
N HIS A 124 2.91 7.11 -10.56
CA HIS A 124 3.88 8.10 -11.01
C HIS A 124 4.18 7.97 -12.50
N ASN A 125 4.00 6.78 -13.09
CA ASN A 125 4.36 6.59 -14.49
C ASN A 125 3.23 7.15 -15.38
N THR A 126 3.51 8.18 -16.18
CA THR A 126 2.53 8.74 -17.12
C THR A 126 2.57 8.06 -18.48
N SER A 127 3.62 7.29 -18.80
CA SER A 127 3.71 6.54 -20.07
C SER A 127 2.58 5.51 -20.20
N VAL A 128 2.12 5.00 -19.06
CA VAL A 128 1.05 4.01 -18.96
C VAL A 128 -0.34 4.62 -19.09
N LEU A 129 -0.47 5.95 -19.12
CA LEU A 129 -1.76 6.63 -19.28
C LEU A 129 -2.49 6.13 -20.53
N SER A 130 -1.76 5.93 -21.64
CA SER A 130 -2.28 5.40 -22.91
C SER A 130 -2.95 4.02 -22.80
N SER A 131 -2.55 3.21 -21.82
CA SER A 131 -3.15 1.91 -21.51
C SER A 131 -4.48 2.04 -20.75
N TYR A 132 -4.68 3.16 -20.04
CA TYR A 132 -5.86 3.46 -19.24
C TYR A 132 -6.93 4.25 -19.99
N VAL A 133 -6.55 5.18 -20.88
CA VAL A 133 -7.53 6.02 -21.63
C VAL A 133 -8.46 5.17 -22.52
N LYS A 134 -8.09 3.92 -22.80
CA LYS A 134 -8.93 2.97 -23.54
C LYS A 134 -10.12 2.45 -22.72
N ASN A 135 -10.12 2.63 -21.40
CA ASN A 135 -11.19 2.23 -20.50
C ASN A 135 -11.85 3.47 -19.87
N PRO A 136 -13.02 3.90 -20.33
CA PRO A 136 -13.65 5.16 -19.90
C PRO A 136 -14.09 5.16 -18.42
N ILE A 137 -13.98 4.03 -17.72
CA ILE A 137 -14.35 3.87 -16.30
C ILE A 137 -13.16 4.19 -15.38
N VAL A 138 -11.92 4.21 -15.91
CA VAL A 138 -10.70 4.38 -15.12
C VAL A 138 -10.29 5.85 -15.06
N THR A 139 -10.11 6.36 -13.84
CA THR A 139 -9.54 7.68 -13.56
C THR A 139 -8.09 7.52 -13.12
N PHE A 140 -7.16 8.12 -13.85
CA PHE A 140 -5.74 8.16 -13.47
C PHE A 140 -5.47 9.32 -12.50
N VAL A 141 -4.70 9.06 -11.45
CA VAL A 141 -4.29 10.02 -10.43
C VAL A 141 -2.76 9.98 -10.34
N TYR A 142 -2.13 11.12 -10.68
CA TYR A 142 -0.67 11.21 -10.65
C TYR A 142 -0.16 11.37 -9.21
N HIS A 143 0.80 10.54 -8.82
CA HIS A 143 1.48 10.65 -7.53
C HIS A 143 2.99 10.43 -7.69
N SER A 144 3.74 11.53 -7.72
CA SER A 144 5.21 11.55 -7.88
C SER A 144 5.95 10.71 -6.83
N GLY A 145 5.47 10.70 -5.58
CA GLY A 145 6.03 9.91 -4.48
C GLY A 145 6.12 8.40 -4.75
N LEU A 146 5.35 7.86 -5.71
CA LEU A 146 5.44 6.45 -6.13
C LEU A 146 6.70 6.12 -6.97
N ALA A 147 7.45 7.13 -7.43
CA ALA A 147 8.71 6.93 -8.15
C ALA A 147 9.84 6.40 -7.25
N GLY A 148 9.70 6.51 -5.93
CA GLY A 148 10.74 6.17 -4.96
C GLY A 148 11.99 7.05 -5.07
N ASP A 149 13.10 6.61 -4.47
CA ASP A 149 14.37 7.38 -4.40
C ASP A 149 14.98 7.69 -5.78
N LYS A 150 14.49 7.07 -6.86
CA LYS A 150 14.95 7.34 -8.24
C LYS A 150 14.61 8.75 -8.73
N ALA A 151 13.63 9.43 -8.14
CA ALA A 151 13.29 10.81 -8.50
C ALA A 151 14.28 11.84 -7.89
N ILE A 152 14.96 11.50 -6.80
CA ILE A 152 15.89 12.42 -6.12
C ILE A 152 17.19 12.56 -6.94
N THR A 153 17.60 11.52 -7.66
CA THR A 153 18.81 11.52 -8.52
C THR A 153 18.62 12.22 -9.86
N SER A 154 17.38 12.39 -10.33
CA SER A 154 17.07 13.09 -11.59
C SER A 154 16.94 14.60 -11.43
N LEU A 155 16.95 15.13 -10.20
CA LEU A 155 16.93 16.58 -9.93
C LEU A 155 18.35 17.20 -9.94
N SER A 156 19.39 16.39 -10.13
CA SER A 156 20.80 16.83 -10.13
C SER A 156 21.50 16.75 -11.49
N SER A 157 20.79 16.42 -12.56
CA SER A 157 21.34 16.43 -13.92
C SER A 157 20.83 17.65 -14.66
N ASP A 158 21.75 18.60 -14.90
CA ASP A 158 21.64 19.75 -15.81
C ASP A 158 21.35 19.28 -17.24
N ASP A 159 20.10 18.92 -17.53
CA ASP A 159 19.60 18.81 -18.90
C ASP A 159 18.31 19.65 -18.99
N ASP A 160 18.48 20.86 -19.52
CA ASP A 160 17.41 21.76 -19.90
C ASP A 160 16.49 21.09 -20.95
N ASP A 161 15.18 21.31 -20.81
CA ASP A 161 14.11 21.04 -21.79
C ASP A 161 13.21 19.80 -21.56
N TYR A 162 12.58 19.70 -20.38
CA TYR A 162 11.29 19.01 -20.22
C TYR A 162 10.37 19.82 -19.30
N LEU A 163 9.34 20.44 -19.89
CA LEU A 163 8.13 21.00 -19.27
C LEU A 163 8.25 21.28 -17.77
N SER A 164 8.63 22.52 -17.44
CA SER A 164 8.59 23.04 -16.07
C SER A 164 7.18 22.89 -15.51
N ALA A 165 6.95 21.82 -14.74
CA ALA A 165 5.82 21.75 -13.83
C ALA A 165 5.91 22.99 -12.92
N PRO A 166 4.83 23.75 -12.73
CA PRO A 166 4.87 24.97 -11.93
C PRO A 166 5.46 24.69 -10.54
N LEU A 167 6.52 25.43 -10.18
CA LEU A 167 7.27 25.31 -8.92
C LEU A 167 6.45 25.69 -7.66
N ASP A 168 5.12 25.81 -7.79
CA ASP A 168 4.16 26.13 -6.73
C ASP A 168 3.04 25.07 -6.58
N GLU A 169 3.16 23.90 -7.23
CA GLU A 169 2.19 22.82 -7.01
C GLU A 169 2.48 22.09 -5.70
N GLU A 170 1.63 22.34 -4.71
CA GLU A 170 1.53 21.57 -3.48
C GLU A 170 1.63 20.07 -3.82
N GLU A 171 2.68 19.40 -3.34
CA GLU A 171 2.94 17.99 -3.65
C GLU A 171 1.66 17.17 -3.41
N PHE A 172 1.31 16.30 -4.35
CA PHE A 172 0.08 15.51 -4.29
C PHE A 172 0.03 14.72 -2.98
N ASP A 173 -0.89 15.12 -2.10
CA ASP A 173 -1.15 14.51 -0.81
C ASP A 173 -2.25 13.45 -0.96
N PHE A 174 -1.85 12.18 -1.05
CA PHE A 174 -2.75 11.06 -1.23
C PHE A 174 -3.81 10.96 -0.12
N ILE A 175 -3.42 11.21 1.13
CA ILE A 175 -4.32 11.13 2.29
C ILE A 175 -5.43 12.18 2.18
N ARG A 176 -5.04 13.41 1.84
CA ARG A 176 -5.98 14.51 1.63
C ARG A 176 -6.88 14.27 0.42
N TRP A 177 -6.33 13.76 -0.67
CA TRP A 177 -7.10 13.37 -1.84
C TRP A 177 -8.12 12.28 -1.51
N LEU A 178 -7.72 11.23 -0.79
CA LEU A 178 -8.61 10.13 -0.40
C LEU A 178 -9.77 10.67 0.44
N LYS A 179 -9.49 11.45 1.49
CA LYS A 179 -10.50 12.05 2.38
C LYS A 179 -11.48 12.98 1.66
N ARG A 180 -11.09 13.57 0.53
CA ARG A 180 -11.98 14.40 -0.31
C ARG A 180 -12.76 13.57 -1.33
N THR A 181 -12.22 12.42 -1.73
CA THR A 181 -12.80 11.56 -2.78
C THR A 181 -13.86 10.63 -2.22
N VAL A 182 -13.62 10.08 -1.02
CA VAL A 182 -14.49 9.09 -0.37
C VAL A 182 -15.29 9.69 0.78
N SER A 183 -16.43 9.08 1.07
CA SER A 183 -17.31 9.40 2.19
C SER A 183 -17.65 8.13 2.96
N ASP A 184 -18.16 8.28 4.18
CA ASP A 184 -18.52 7.12 5.02
C ASP A 184 -19.65 6.25 4.45
N LYS A 185 -20.35 6.72 3.41
CA LYS A 185 -21.42 5.96 2.73
C LYS A 185 -20.92 5.18 1.52
N ASP A 186 -19.68 5.38 1.11
CA ASP A 186 -19.07 4.62 0.03
C ASP A 186 -18.60 3.26 0.53
N PHE A 187 -18.39 2.33 -0.39
CA PHE A 187 -17.68 1.07 -0.16
C PHE A 187 -16.36 1.14 -0.89
N VAL A 188 -15.25 1.11 -0.16
CA VAL A 188 -13.92 1.36 -0.74
C VAL A 188 -13.06 0.12 -0.68
N ILE A 189 -12.59 -0.30 -1.84
CA ILE A 189 -11.57 -1.32 -2.00
C ILE A 189 -10.26 -0.65 -2.36
N LEU A 190 -9.20 -0.98 -1.63
CA LEU A 190 -7.84 -0.52 -1.91
C LEU A 190 -6.96 -1.71 -2.29
N MET A 191 -6.21 -1.57 -3.37
CA MET A 191 -5.22 -2.55 -3.83
C MET A 191 -3.85 -1.89 -3.97
N MET A 192 -2.81 -2.57 -3.50
CA MET A 192 -1.42 -2.14 -3.69
C MET A 192 -0.46 -3.32 -3.52
N ASN A 193 0.79 -3.17 -3.97
CA ASN A 193 1.86 -4.10 -3.63
C ASN A 193 2.55 -3.69 -2.32
N ALA A 194 3.00 -4.63 -1.51
CA ALA A 194 3.70 -4.42 -0.24
C ALA A 194 5.21 -4.10 -0.46
N ARG A 195 5.48 -3.21 -1.41
CA ARG A 195 6.80 -2.64 -1.67
C ARG A 195 7.03 -1.44 -0.76
N ALA A 196 8.29 -1.07 -0.51
CA ALA A 196 8.64 -0.01 0.45
C ALA A 196 7.91 1.33 0.20
N VAL A 197 7.75 1.72 -1.08
CA VAL A 197 7.13 3.00 -1.46
C VAL A 197 5.63 3.00 -1.20
N GLU A 198 4.93 1.94 -1.60
CA GLU A 198 3.49 1.76 -1.38
C GLU A 198 3.16 1.52 0.11
N LEU A 199 4.02 0.81 0.85
CA LEU A 199 3.87 0.61 2.29
C LEU A 199 3.94 1.93 3.06
N LYS A 200 4.71 2.92 2.59
CA LYS A 200 4.71 4.27 3.18
C LYS A 200 3.29 4.88 3.17
N ILE A 201 2.58 4.74 2.06
CA ILE A 201 1.19 5.21 1.94
C ILE A 201 0.28 4.45 2.91
N LEU A 202 0.46 3.13 3.04
CA LEU A 202 -0.30 2.35 4.01
C LEU A 202 -0.05 2.82 5.46
N PHE A 203 1.18 3.13 5.84
CA PHE A 203 1.47 3.70 7.16
C PHE A 203 0.82 5.07 7.36
N GLU A 204 0.88 5.95 6.36
CA GLU A 204 0.22 7.27 6.39
C GLU A 204 -1.32 7.14 6.52
N LEU A 205 -1.93 6.12 5.91
CA LEU A 205 -3.35 5.81 6.07
C LEU A 205 -3.70 5.46 7.53
N PHE A 206 -2.85 4.69 8.20
CA PHE A 206 -3.02 4.37 9.62
C PHE A 206 -2.80 5.59 10.51
N GLU A 207 -1.73 6.34 10.28
CA GLU A 207 -1.35 7.53 11.05
C GLU A 207 -2.43 8.60 11.01
N SER A 208 -2.98 8.84 9.83
CA SER A 208 -4.00 9.87 9.59
C SER A 208 -5.43 9.43 9.92
N GLY A 209 -5.62 8.14 10.27
CA GLY A 209 -6.93 7.50 10.42
C GLY A 209 -7.71 7.33 9.11
N ALA A 210 -7.15 7.68 7.96
CA ALA A 210 -7.81 7.54 6.66
C ALA A 210 -8.09 6.08 6.28
N ILE A 211 -7.36 5.12 6.85
CA ILE A 211 -7.64 3.68 6.71
C ILE A 211 -9.07 3.32 7.13
N CYS A 212 -9.72 4.11 7.99
CA CYS A 212 -11.09 3.91 8.41
C CYS A 212 -12.14 4.04 7.29
N HIS A 213 -11.76 4.64 6.16
CA HIS A 213 -12.60 4.71 4.96
C HIS A 213 -12.38 3.55 3.99
N VAL A 214 -11.40 2.68 4.22
CA VAL A 214 -11.11 1.51 3.37
C VAL A 214 -11.83 0.29 3.96
N ASP A 215 -12.84 -0.23 3.29
CA ASP A 215 -13.60 -1.40 3.75
C ASP A 215 -12.79 -2.69 3.51
N GLU A 216 -12.14 -2.82 2.35
CA GLU A 216 -11.46 -4.05 1.94
C GLU A 216 -10.10 -3.74 1.31
N LEU A 217 -9.06 -4.46 1.72
CA LEU A 217 -7.67 -4.21 1.31
C LEU A 217 -7.09 -5.46 0.64
N PHE A 218 -6.50 -5.29 -0.54
CA PHE A 218 -5.75 -6.33 -1.24
C PHE A 218 -4.28 -5.94 -1.29
N LEU A 219 -3.41 -6.79 -0.72
CA LEU A 219 -1.98 -6.56 -0.72
C LEU A 219 -1.24 -7.65 -1.49
N GLY A 220 -0.52 -7.24 -2.54
CA GLY A 220 0.42 -8.11 -3.24
C GLY A 220 1.72 -8.20 -2.46
N CYS A 221 2.16 -9.40 -2.07
CA CYS A 221 3.38 -9.58 -1.29
C CYS A 221 4.31 -10.53 -2.04
N SER A 222 5.53 -10.08 -2.34
CA SER A 222 6.55 -10.88 -3.02
C SER A 222 7.66 -11.22 -2.03
N ASP A 223 7.77 -12.50 -1.65
CA ASP A 223 8.83 -13.00 -0.76
C ASP A 223 10.22 -12.97 -1.41
N VAL A 224 10.30 -12.72 -2.73
CA VAL A 224 11.50 -12.93 -3.53
C VAL A 224 12.27 -11.63 -3.79
N ALA A 225 11.60 -10.47 -3.81
CA ALA A 225 12.19 -9.28 -4.42
C ALA A 225 12.98 -8.36 -3.48
N ASP A 226 12.89 -8.50 -2.15
CA ASP A 226 13.42 -7.44 -1.30
C ASP A 226 13.86 -7.87 0.10
N ARG A 227 14.82 -8.80 0.17
CA ARG A 227 15.56 -9.06 1.44
C ARG A 227 16.37 -7.86 1.93
N THR A 228 16.44 -6.80 1.13
CA THR A 228 17.06 -5.51 1.41
C THR A 228 16.11 -4.51 2.06
N SER A 229 14.80 -4.57 1.80
CA SER A 229 13.81 -3.74 2.49
C SER A 229 13.29 -4.48 3.73
N ALA A 230 13.78 -4.08 4.89
CA ALA A 230 13.44 -4.67 6.19
C ALA A 230 11.93 -4.59 6.58
N MET A 231 11.08 -4.08 5.68
CA MET A 231 9.67 -3.77 5.92
C MET A 231 8.75 -4.97 5.66
N CYS A 232 9.13 -5.93 4.81
CA CYS A 232 8.33 -7.12 4.54
C CYS A 232 9.16 -8.41 4.54
N GLY A 233 9.93 -8.65 5.61
CA GLY A 233 10.70 -9.89 5.77
C GLY A 233 9.86 -11.12 6.15
N ASP A 234 8.57 -10.93 6.43
CA ASP A 234 7.57 -11.95 6.74
C ASP A 234 6.17 -11.41 6.42
N CYS A 235 5.69 -11.68 5.20
CA CYS A 235 4.36 -11.27 4.74
C CYS A 235 3.26 -11.78 5.68
N ALA A 236 3.34 -13.04 6.15
CA ALA A 236 2.31 -13.64 6.99
C ALA A 236 2.15 -12.90 8.33
N SER A 237 3.25 -12.49 8.97
CA SER A 237 3.21 -11.65 10.17
C SER A 237 2.61 -10.27 9.90
N PHE A 238 2.91 -9.68 8.73
CA PHE A 238 2.37 -8.39 8.32
C PHE A 238 0.83 -8.44 8.17
N PHE A 239 0.31 -9.42 7.42
CA PHE A 239 -1.14 -9.65 7.29
C PHE A 239 -1.79 -9.93 8.66
N ARG A 240 -1.15 -10.72 9.52
CA ARG A 240 -1.65 -10.98 10.88
C ARG A 240 -1.76 -9.70 11.71
N GLY A 241 -0.78 -8.79 11.58
CA GLY A 241 -0.80 -7.48 12.23
C GLY A 241 -1.98 -6.62 11.77
N LEU A 242 -2.23 -6.55 10.47
CA LEU A 242 -3.37 -5.82 9.89
C LEU A 242 -4.71 -6.39 10.35
N ARG A 243 -4.90 -7.71 10.24
CA ARG A 243 -6.13 -8.40 10.69
C ARG A 243 -6.36 -8.25 12.19
N LYS A 244 -5.32 -8.31 13.02
CA LYS A 244 -5.45 -8.07 14.47
C LYS A 244 -5.97 -6.66 14.79
N ASN A 245 -5.64 -5.68 13.95
CA ASN A 245 -6.15 -4.31 14.06
C ASN A 245 -7.51 -4.10 13.40
N GLY A 246 -8.14 -5.18 12.91
CA GLY A 246 -9.48 -5.15 12.35
C GLY A 246 -9.56 -4.78 10.86
N VAL A 247 -8.42 -4.71 10.16
CA VAL A 247 -8.40 -4.51 8.71
C VAL A 247 -8.80 -5.81 8.01
N PHE A 248 -9.78 -5.72 7.12
CA PHE A 248 -10.19 -6.82 6.25
C PHE A 248 -9.24 -6.89 5.05
N VAL A 249 -8.13 -7.61 5.23
CA VAL A 249 -7.04 -7.68 4.24
C VAL A 249 -6.84 -9.08 3.63
N HIS A 250 -6.80 -9.13 2.31
CA HIS A 250 -6.51 -10.31 1.50
C HIS A 250 -5.10 -10.29 0.95
N ARG A 251 -4.51 -11.49 0.85
CA ARG A 251 -3.27 -11.69 0.09
C ARG A 251 -3.60 -11.76 -1.40
N TRP A 252 -3.08 -10.82 -2.18
CA TRP A 252 -3.17 -10.84 -3.63
C TRP A 252 -1.99 -11.63 -4.22
N LEU A 253 -2.30 -12.75 -4.87
CA LEU A 253 -1.30 -13.66 -5.46
C LEU A 253 -1.23 -13.50 -6.98
N GLY A 254 -1.47 -12.29 -7.51
CA GLY A 254 -1.63 -12.00 -8.95
C GLY A 254 -0.84 -12.93 -9.88
N ASN A 255 -1.50 -13.42 -10.94
CA ASN A 255 -0.91 -14.40 -11.86
C ASN A 255 0.05 -13.75 -12.86
#